data_AF-A0A1F2Y6S5-F1
#
_entry.id   AF-A0A1F2Y6S5-F1
#
_cell.length_a   1.000
_cell.length_b   1.000
_cell.length_c   1.000
_cell.angle_alpha   90.00
_cell.angle_beta   90.00
_cell.angle_gamma   90.00
#
_symmetry.space_group_name_H-M   'P 1'
#
loop_
_entity.id
_entity.type
_entity.pdbx_description
1 polymer ?
#
loop_
_entity_poly.entity_id
_entity_poly.type
_entity_poly.pdbx_seq_one_letter_code
_entity_poly.pdbx_strand_id
1 'polypeptide(L)'
;MLVYLYVSSSILLFHGPFPALRHYVMDIFTTSMHGYLLRPLSMYTLSTAEIAQAAPRLTNPSAGLTSNFIATKDYTHTHDQSIKVVDYSTPTFSAKVMMIRNPQRLQVAVTKFRGNVGQTVSELVTQNHAVAGVNGGAFNDNNNWRGTGGIPLGITIVNSKVVEGSVAGQQAIIALTSKGALIAGTYSLAELEALHVTQALSFGPVLVQNGQDKVEGTGNWGYAPRTAIGQTNDGTILLVVTDGRYINGLNN
;
A
#
# COMPACT_ATOMS: atom_id res chain seq x y z
N MET A 1 -1.42 -35.84 -23.08
CA MET A 1 -0.97 -35.51 -21.71
C MET A 1 -1.26 -34.06 -21.32
N LEU A 2 -0.74 -33.06 -22.05
CA LEU A 2 -0.93 -31.63 -21.70
C LEU A 2 -2.39 -31.16 -21.69
N VAL A 3 -3.20 -31.56 -22.68
CA VAL A 3 -4.64 -31.23 -22.71
C VAL A 3 -5.38 -31.81 -21.50
N TYR A 4 -5.08 -33.05 -21.14
CA TYR A 4 -5.67 -33.70 -19.96
C TYR A 4 -5.29 -32.96 -18.68
N LEU A 5 -4.02 -32.59 -18.50
CA LEU A 5 -3.56 -31.83 -17.33
C LEU A 5 -4.25 -30.46 -17.27
N TYR A 6 -4.36 -29.77 -18.40
CA TYR A 6 -5.01 -28.48 -18.48
C TYR A 6 -6.51 -28.55 -18.11
N VAL A 7 -7.25 -29.47 -18.73
CA VAL A 7 -8.69 -29.65 -18.50
C VAL A 7 -8.96 -30.08 -17.06
N SER A 8 -8.24 -31.08 -16.56
CA SER A 8 -8.41 -31.57 -15.19
C SER A 8 -8.05 -30.51 -14.14
N SER A 9 -6.96 -29.76 -14.34
CA SER A 9 -6.58 -28.65 -13.44
C SER A 9 -7.62 -27.55 -13.45
N SER A 10 -8.13 -27.17 -14.63
CA SER A 10 -9.17 -26.15 -14.75
C SER A 10 -10.46 -26.56 -14.02
N ILE A 11 -10.93 -27.78 -14.23
CA ILE A 11 -12.11 -28.32 -13.53
C ILE A 11 -11.86 -28.35 -12.02
N LEU A 12 -10.70 -28.84 -11.57
CA LEU A 12 -10.36 -28.93 -10.15
C LEU A 12 -10.33 -27.55 -9.47
N LEU A 13 -9.73 -26.54 -10.12
CA LEU A 13 -9.57 -25.20 -9.56
C LEU A 13 -10.87 -24.41 -9.53
N PHE A 14 -11.71 -24.52 -10.55
CA PHE A 14 -12.89 -23.65 -10.71
C PHE A 14 -14.22 -24.32 -10.38
N HIS A 15 -14.28 -25.65 -10.43
CA HIS A 15 -15.49 -26.46 -10.17
C HIS A 15 -15.27 -27.60 -9.16
N GLY A 16 -14.05 -27.77 -8.65
CA GLY A 16 -13.75 -28.76 -7.63
C GLY A 16 -14.34 -28.40 -6.26
N PRO A 17 -14.28 -29.32 -5.28
CA PRO A 17 -14.87 -29.15 -3.95
C PRO A 17 -14.06 -28.21 -3.03
N PHE A 18 -13.25 -27.30 -3.59
CA PHE A 18 -12.30 -26.45 -2.86
C PHE A 18 -12.62 -24.95 -3.04
N PRO A 19 -13.70 -24.44 -2.42
CA PRO A 19 -14.12 -23.05 -2.60
C PRO A 19 -13.04 -22.04 -2.18
N ALA A 20 -12.28 -22.33 -1.12
CA ALA A 20 -11.19 -21.47 -0.68
C ALA A 20 -10.07 -21.35 -1.73
N LEU A 21 -9.72 -22.45 -2.41
CA LEU A 21 -8.73 -22.46 -3.48
C LEU A 21 -9.23 -21.70 -4.71
N ARG A 22 -10.50 -21.90 -5.09
CA ARG A 22 -11.15 -21.14 -6.17
C ARG A 22 -11.06 -19.63 -5.90
N HIS A 23 -11.45 -19.20 -4.70
CA HIS A 23 -11.38 -17.79 -4.31
C HIS A 23 -9.95 -17.25 -4.31
N TYR A 24 -9.00 -18.00 -3.76
CA TYR A 24 -7.59 -17.59 -3.76
C TYR A 24 -7.03 -17.39 -5.18
N VAL A 25 -7.32 -18.31 -6.11
CA VAL A 25 -6.93 -18.18 -7.52
C VAL A 25 -7.61 -16.98 -8.17
N MET A 26 -8.92 -16.82 -7.96
CA MET A 26 -9.64 -15.65 -8.47
C MET A 26 -9.01 -14.34 -7.98
N ASP A 27 -8.75 -14.22 -6.67
CA ASP A 27 -8.17 -13.03 -6.04
C ASP A 27 -6.77 -12.70 -6.58
N ILE A 28 -5.88 -13.70 -6.75
CA ILE A 28 -4.53 -13.47 -7.31
C ILE A 28 -4.61 -12.82 -8.69
N PHE A 29 -5.49 -13.34 -9.56
CA PHE A 29 -5.58 -12.83 -10.92
C PHE A 29 -6.34 -11.51 -11.00
N THR A 30 -7.46 -11.35 -10.30
CA THR A 30 -8.25 -10.11 -10.32
C THR A 30 -7.54 -8.92 -9.66
N THR A 31 -6.60 -9.17 -8.74
CA THR A 31 -5.77 -8.12 -8.12
C THR A 31 -4.45 -7.86 -8.88
N SER A 32 -4.27 -8.49 -10.04
CA SER A 32 -3.09 -8.33 -10.90
C SER A 32 -3.44 -7.73 -12.26
N MET A 33 -2.43 -7.37 -13.05
CA MET A 33 -2.62 -7.00 -14.47
C MET A 33 -3.03 -8.19 -15.35
N HIS A 34 -3.12 -9.41 -14.79
CA HIS A 34 -3.37 -10.65 -15.52
C HIS A 34 -4.79 -11.20 -15.36
N GLY A 35 -5.74 -10.40 -14.86
CA GLY A 35 -7.15 -10.82 -14.69
C GLY A 35 -7.79 -11.37 -15.98
N TYR A 36 -7.34 -10.92 -17.15
CA TYR A 36 -7.78 -11.41 -18.46
C TYR A 36 -7.51 -12.92 -18.69
N LEU A 37 -6.58 -13.53 -17.93
CA LEU A 37 -6.27 -14.95 -18.02
C LEU A 37 -7.31 -15.85 -17.33
N LEU A 38 -8.17 -15.32 -16.43
CA LEU A 38 -9.15 -16.16 -15.71
C LEU A 38 -10.16 -16.85 -16.64
N ARG A 39 -10.56 -16.18 -17.74
CA ARG A 39 -11.47 -16.79 -18.71
C ARG A 39 -10.82 -17.98 -19.43
N PRO A 40 -9.68 -17.84 -20.13
CA PRO A 40 -9.05 -19.00 -20.75
C PRO A 40 -8.68 -20.07 -19.70
N LEU A 41 -8.10 -19.71 -18.55
CA LEU A 41 -7.73 -20.68 -17.49
C LEU A 41 -8.91 -21.50 -16.97
N SER A 42 -10.10 -20.90 -16.87
CA SER A 42 -11.34 -21.60 -16.50
C SER A 42 -12.02 -22.32 -17.67
N MET A 43 -11.37 -22.44 -18.83
CA MET A 43 -12.00 -22.94 -20.07
C MET A 43 -13.30 -22.19 -20.40
N TYR A 44 -13.32 -20.89 -20.10
CA TYR A 44 -14.45 -19.99 -20.30
C TYR A 44 -15.71 -20.31 -19.48
N THR A 45 -15.61 -21.17 -18.45
CA THR A 45 -16.76 -21.45 -17.58
C THR A 45 -17.05 -20.31 -16.61
N LEU A 46 -16.05 -19.48 -16.27
CA LEU A 46 -16.29 -18.26 -15.50
C LEU A 46 -16.84 -17.17 -16.42
N SER A 47 -17.98 -16.61 -16.03
CA SER A 47 -18.55 -15.45 -16.68
C SER A 47 -17.76 -14.18 -16.35
N THR A 48 -17.89 -13.16 -17.21
CA THR A 48 -17.34 -11.82 -16.94
C THR A 48 -17.95 -11.20 -15.68
N ALA A 49 -19.21 -11.48 -15.39
CA ALA A 49 -19.89 -11.00 -14.20
C ALA A 49 -19.30 -11.61 -12.91
N GLU A 50 -19.03 -12.92 -12.89
CA GLU A 50 -18.38 -13.56 -11.75
C GLU A 50 -16.96 -13.03 -11.51
N ILE A 51 -16.19 -12.83 -12.59
CA ILE A 51 -14.84 -12.25 -12.50
C ILE A 51 -14.92 -10.81 -11.97
N ALA A 52 -15.86 -10.00 -12.47
CA ALA A 52 -16.06 -8.64 -12.01
C ALA A 52 -16.52 -8.55 -10.55
N GLN A 53 -17.31 -9.53 -10.07
CA GLN A 53 -17.71 -9.61 -8.66
C GLN A 53 -16.53 -9.93 -7.74
N ALA A 54 -15.59 -10.76 -8.20
CA ALA A 54 -14.35 -11.08 -7.48
C ALA A 54 -13.24 -10.04 -7.67
N ALA A 55 -13.45 -9.01 -8.50
CA ALA A 55 -12.51 -7.92 -8.62
C ALA A 55 -12.48 -7.09 -7.34
N PRO A 56 -11.29 -6.66 -6.88
CA PRO A 56 -11.19 -5.89 -5.66
C PRO A 56 -12.02 -4.62 -5.77
N ARG A 57 -13.01 -4.47 -4.88
CA ARG A 57 -13.78 -3.25 -4.75
C ARG A 57 -13.03 -2.35 -3.81
N LEU A 58 -12.34 -1.37 -4.38
CA LEU A 58 -11.70 -0.30 -3.63
C LEU A 58 -12.79 0.53 -2.94
N THR A 59 -13.37 0.03 -1.86
CA THR A 59 -14.10 0.88 -0.94
C THR A 59 -13.08 1.85 -0.36
N ASN A 60 -13.47 3.10 -0.20
CA ASN A 60 -12.62 4.13 0.38
C ASN A 60 -13.11 4.33 1.83
N PRO A 61 -12.86 3.40 2.76
CA PRO A 61 -13.29 3.54 4.16
C PRO A 61 -12.65 4.75 4.84
N SER A 62 -11.70 5.42 4.17
CA SER A 62 -11.13 6.71 4.55
C SER A 62 -12.10 7.90 4.41
N ALA A 63 -13.20 7.77 3.67
CA ALA A 63 -14.10 8.89 3.38
C ALA A 63 -14.71 9.48 4.65
N GLY A 64 -14.41 10.76 4.92
CA GLY A 64 -14.89 11.46 6.12
C GLY A 64 -14.07 11.17 7.39
N LEU A 65 -13.03 10.35 7.30
CA LEU A 65 -12.09 10.17 8.41
C LEU A 65 -11.11 11.35 8.42
N THR A 66 -11.26 12.23 9.40
CA THR A 66 -10.25 13.22 9.77
C THR A 66 -9.96 13.10 11.25
N SER A 67 -8.70 13.26 11.65
CA SER A 67 -8.33 13.29 13.06
C SER A 67 -7.44 14.48 13.38
N ASN A 68 -8.09 15.63 13.59
CA ASN A 68 -7.39 16.85 13.97
C ASN A 68 -6.74 16.73 15.36
N PHE A 69 -7.28 15.89 16.25
CA PHE A 69 -6.66 15.64 17.56
C PHE A 69 -5.30 14.93 17.45
N ILE A 70 -5.15 13.95 16.54
CA ILE A 70 -3.85 13.29 16.36
C ILE A 70 -2.82 14.28 15.81
N ALA A 71 -3.24 15.21 14.95
CA ALA A 71 -2.36 16.22 14.37
C ALA A 71 -1.74 17.17 15.41
N THR A 72 -2.34 17.33 16.60
CA THR A 72 -1.81 18.21 17.66
C THR A 72 -0.74 17.54 18.53
N LYS A 73 -0.56 16.22 18.43
CA LYS A 73 0.46 15.49 19.20
C LYS A 73 1.86 15.97 18.84
N ASP A 74 2.73 15.99 19.84
CA ASP A 74 4.10 16.50 19.72
C ASP A 74 5.12 15.44 20.12
N TYR A 75 5.91 14.97 19.14
CA TYR A 75 6.95 13.98 19.34
C TYR A 75 8.36 14.56 19.11
N THR A 76 8.51 15.88 19.05
CA THR A 76 9.80 16.55 18.80
C THR A 76 10.84 16.32 19.90
N HIS A 77 10.38 15.97 21.10
CA HIS A 77 11.22 15.61 22.25
C HIS A 77 11.76 14.16 22.20
N THR A 78 11.39 13.39 21.19
CA THR A 78 11.85 12.00 21.04
C THR A 78 13.27 11.98 20.48
N HIS A 79 14.26 11.69 21.32
CA HIS A 79 15.67 11.67 20.90
C HIS A 79 16.19 10.27 20.57
N ASP A 80 15.42 9.21 20.85
CA ASP A 80 15.81 7.82 20.57
C ASP A 80 15.94 7.56 19.06
N GLN A 81 17.17 7.33 18.60
CA GLN A 81 17.50 7.08 17.20
C GLN A 81 17.52 5.59 16.84
N SER A 82 17.00 4.71 17.70
CA SER A 82 16.99 3.27 17.40
C SER A 82 16.02 2.93 16.28
N ILE A 83 16.45 2.00 15.43
CA ILE A 83 15.64 1.31 14.44
C ILE A 83 15.72 -0.17 14.76
N LYS A 84 14.57 -0.83 14.80
CA LYS A 84 14.49 -2.29 14.96
C LYS A 84 13.73 -2.87 13.79
N VAL A 85 14.23 -3.97 13.22
CA VAL A 85 13.50 -4.76 12.23
C VAL A 85 13.19 -6.12 12.84
N VAL A 86 11.93 -6.55 12.71
CA VAL A 86 11.49 -7.87 13.12
C VAL A 86 10.91 -8.58 11.90
N ASP A 87 11.31 -9.83 11.74
CA ASP A 87 10.74 -10.73 10.75
C ASP A 87 9.55 -11.47 11.36
N TYR A 88 8.48 -11.56 10.60
CA TYR A 88 7.28 -12.31 10.93
C TYR A 88 7.02 -13.31 9.82
N SER A 89 6.82 -14.58 10.17
CA SER A 89 6.60 -15.64 9.20
C SER A 89 5.37 -16.44 9.57
N THR A 90 4.53 -16.69 8.59
CA THR A 90 3.39 -17.59 8.65
C THR A 90 3.49 -18.58 7.51
N PRO A 91 2.68 -19.65 7.51
CA PRO A 91 2.63 -20.58 6.38
C PRO A 91 2.26 -19.92 5.04
N THR A 92 1.56 -18.80 5.05
CA THR A 92 0.97 -18.20 3.82
C THR A 92 1.53 -16.83 3.45
N PHE A 93 2.36 -16.23 4.29
CA PHE A 93 3.11 -15.00 3.99
C PHE A 93 4.25 -14.77 4.98
N SER A 94 5.25 -14.01 4.55
CA SER A 94 6.26 -13.41 5.41
C SER A 94 6.10 -11.89 5.42
N ALA A 95 6.51 -11.27 6.51
CA ALA A 95 6.49 -9.83 6.69
C ALA A 95 7.75 -9.33 7.38
N LYS A 96 8.11 -8.09 7.08
CA LYS A 96 9.10 -7.32 7.84
C LYS A 96 8.40 -6.14 8.49
N VAL A 97 8.65 -5.94 9.78
CA VAL A 97 8.16 -4.81 10.55
C VAL A 97 9.36 -4.00 11.02
N MET A 98 9.49 -2.79 10.50
CA MET A 98 10.50 -1.83 10.94
C MET A 98 9.87 -0.83 11.91
N MET A 99 10.49 -0.70 13.07
CA MET A 99 10.11 0.23 14.13
C MET A 99 11.16 1.34 14.20
N ILE A 100 10.72 2.59 14.03
CA ILE A 100 11.58 3.78 14.03
C ILE A 100 11.14 4.63 15.21
N ARG A 101 11.95 4.69 16.27
CA ARG A 101 11.56 5.34 17.54
C ARG A 101 11.31 6.83 17.40
N ASN A 102 12.19 7.54 16.72
CA ASN A 102 12.02 8.96 16.45
C ASN A 102 11.29 9.20 15.11
N PRO A 103 10.05 9.72 15.11
CA PRO A 103 9.28 9.97 13.89
C PRO A 103 9.86 11.08 13.01
N GLN A 104 10.68 11.99 13.56
CA GLN A 104 11.33 13.09 12.81
C GLN A 104 12.33 12.61 11.76
N ARG A 105 12.67 11.31 11.77
CA ARG A 105 13.59 10.69 10.81
C ARG A 105 12.91 10.23 9.53
N LEU A 106 11.58 10.17 9.50
CA LEU A 106 10.83 9.71 8.35
C LEU A 106 10.71 10.82 7.30
N GLN A 107 11.02 10.50 6.05
CA GLN A 107 10.88 11.43 4.93
C GLN A 107 10.20 10.74 3.74
N VAL A 108 9.42 11.51 2.98
CA VAL A 108 8.93 11.07 1.67
C VAL A 108 10.01 11.39 0.64
N ALA A 109 10.28 10.44 -0.25
CA ALA A 109 11.18 10.61 -1.37
C ALA A 109 10.44 10.41 -2.68
N VAL A 110 10.81 11.20 -3.69
CA VAL A 110 10.31 11.08 -5.06
C VAL A 110 11.49 10.89 -6.02
N THR A 111 11.22 10.30 -7.18
CA THR A 111 12.23 10.21 -8.25
C THR A 111 12.81 11.59 -8.58
N LYS A 112 14.11 11.66 -8.90
CA LYS A 112 14.70 12.88 -9.47
C LYS A 112 14.34 13.10 -10.94
N PHE A 113 13.81 12.06 -11.61
CA PHE A 113 13.40 12.09 -13.02
C PHE A 113 11.89 12.27 -13.18
N ARG A 114 11.30 13.14 -12.35
CA ARG A 114 9.86 13.41 -12.35
C ARG A 114 9.35 13.73 -13.76
N GLY A 115 8.19 13.18 -14.11
CA GLY A 115 7.59 13.34 -15.44
C GLY A 115 8.12 12.36 -16.50
N ASN A 116 9.18 11.60 -16.20
CA ASN A 116 9.78 10.65 -17.14
C ASN A 116 9.77 9.22 -16.58
N VAL A 117 10.58 8.97 -15.56
CA VAL A 117 10.78 7.63 -14.98
C VAL A 117 10.98 7.70 -13.47
N GLY A 118 10.57 6.65 -12.81
CA GLY A 118 10.69 6.39 -11.40
C GLY A 118 12.04 5.80 -11.08
N GLN A 119 12.24 5.57 -9.79
CA GLN A 119 13.42 4.91 -9.26
C GLN A 119 12.93 3.78 -8.35
N THR A 120 13.69 2.69 -8.33
CA THR A 120 13.52 1.64 -7.33
C THR A 120 13.69 2.23 -5.92
N VAL A 121 13.09 1.58 -4.92
CA VAL A 121 13.25 1.99 -3.52
C VAL A 121 14.73 2.00 -3.12
N SER A 122 15.52 1.02 -3.57
CA SER A 122 16.97 0.96 -3.33
C SER A 122 17.75 2.15 -3.90
N GLU A 123 17.38 2.63 -5.09
CA GLU A 123 17.98 3.83 -5.69
C GLU A 123 17.60 5.08 -4.91
N LEU A 124 16.34 5.20 -4.47
CA LEU A 124 15.89 6.33 -3.64
C LEU A 124 16.58 6.33 -2.27
N VAL A 125 16.76 5.18 -1.65
CA VAL A 125 17.50 5.04 -0.38
C VAL A 125 18.94 5.52 -0.55
N THR A 126 19.62 5.04 -1.59
CA THR A 126 20.99 5.45 -1.89
C THR A 126 21.08 6.95 -2.18
N GLN A 127 20.19 7.47 -3.03
CA GLN A 127 20.15 8.88 -3.42
C GLN A 127 19.95 9.83 -2.24
N ASN A 128 19.11 9.44 -1.28
CA ASN A 128 18.79 10.29 -0.11
C ASN A 128 19.66 9.97 1.11
N HIS A 129 20.69 9.12 0.96
CA HIS A 129 21.54 8.67 2.07
C HIS A 129 20.73 8.10 3.25
N ALA A 130 19.63 7.42 2.95
CA ALA A 130 18.75 6.84 3.96
C ALA A 130 19.28 5.47 4.43
N VAL A 131 18.84 5.06 5.61
CA VAL A 131 19.18 3.72 6.16
C VAL A 131 18.34 2.62 5.51
N ALA A 132 17.08 2.93 5.16
CA ALA A 132 16.15 2.02 4.53
C ALA A 132 14.95 2.79 3.92
N GLY A 133 14.11 2.10 3.16
CA GLY A 133 12.90 2.65 2.59
C GLY A 133 11.90 1.56 2.17
N VAL A 134 10.66 1.96 1.96
CA VAL A 134 9.57 1.13 1.41
C VAL A 134 8.88 1.91 0.29
N ASN A 135 8.13 1.23 -0.58
CA ASN A 135 7.30 1.94 -1.56
C ASN A 135 6.21 2.78 -0.86
N GLY A 136 5.93 3.96 -1.39
CA GLY A 136 4.97 4.91 -0.82
C GLY A 136 3.62 4.90 -1.54
N GLY A 137 3.22 6.07 -2.07
CA GLY A 137 1.94 6.27 -2.75
C GLY A 137 1.87 5.71 -4.17
N ALA A 138 0.71 5.90 -4.80
CA ALA A 138 0.48 5.50 -6.18
C ALA A 138 1.18 6.45 -7.17
N PHE A 139 1.35 6.00 -8.41
CA PHE A 139 1.92 6.80 -9.49
C PHE A 139 1.14 6.58 -10.79
N ASN A 140 1.17 7.58 -11.67
CA ASN A 140 0.56 7.51 -12.99
C ASN A 140 1.54 6.89 -13.97
N ASP A 141 1.01 6.14 -14.92
CA ASP A 141 1.75 5.50 -15.99
C ASP A 141 1.19 5.91 -17.35
N ASN A 142 1.55 7.13 -17.77
CA ASN A 142 1.10 7.71 -19.02
C ASN A 142 1.75 7.06 -20.27
N ASN A 143 2.71 6.13 -20.11
CA ASN A 143 3.51 5.56 -21.20
C ASN A 143 3.29 4.04 -21.36
N ASN A 144 2.05 3.64 -21.66
CA ASN A 144 1.68 2.27 -22.04
C ASN A 144 2.00 1.19 -20.99
N TRP A 145 1.68 1.42 -19.71
CA TRP A 145 1.79 0.40 -18.65
C TRP A 145 3.21 -0.12 -18.41
N ARG A 146 4.23 0.70 -18.66
CA ARG A 146 5.64 0.34 -18.45
C ARG A 146 6.09 0.45 -16.99
N GLY A 147 5.19 0.81 -16.08
CA GLY A 147 5.42 1.05 -14.68
C GLY A 147 6.42 2.18 -14.46
N THR A 148 6.32 3.28 -15.22
CA THR A 148 7.41 4.26 -15.21
C THR A 148 7.67 4.77 -13.82
N GLY A 149 6.66 4.99 -12.96
CA GLY A 149 6.88 5.48 -11.58
C GLY A 149 7.28 6.95 -11.51
N GLY A 150 7.21 7.66 -12.65
CA GLY A 150 7.75 9.01 -12.81
C GLY A 150 6.88 10.14 -12.27
N ILE A 151 5.58 9.89 -12.04
CA ILE A 151 4.60 10.92 -11.69
C ILE A 151 3.78 10.42 -10.49
N PRO A 152 4.01 10.95 -9.27
CA PRO A 152 3.17 10.65 -8.12
C PRO A 152 1.69 10.93 -8.42
N LEU A 153 0.77 10.16 -7.85
CA LEU A 153 -0.66 10.44 -7.91
C LEU A 153 -1.11 11.16 -6.65
N GLY A 154 -1.94 12.18 -6.83
CA GLY A 154 -2.53 12.95 -5.74
C GLY A 154 -1.55 13.90 -5.05
N ILE A 155 -1.97 14.43 -3.90
CA ILE A 155 -1.17 15.35 -3.10
C ILE A 155 0.08 14.64 -2.58
N THR A 156 1.24 15.17 -2.93
CA THR A 156 2.56 14.73 -2.46
C THR A 156 3.32 15.92 -1.91
N ILE A 157 3.70 15.86 -0.63
CA ILE A 157 4.46 16.89 0.07
C ILE A 157 5.79 16.30 0.50
N VAL A 158 6.89 16.97 0.17
CA VAL A 158 8.24 16.61 0.58
C VAL A 158 8.90 17.82 1.22
N ASN A 159 9.34 17.69 2.47
CA ASN A 159 9.99 18.78 3.22
C ASN A 159 9.18 20.09 3.18
N SER A 160 7.88 19.98 3.46
CA SER A 160 6.90 21.08 3.44
C SER A 160 6.65 21.72 2.07
N LYS A 161 7.19 21.15 0.99
CA LYS A 161 6.96 21.63 -0.38
C LYS A 161 6.01 20.70 -1.11
N VAL A 162 4.98 21.26 -1.72
CA VAL A 162 4.07 20.53 -2.60
C VAL A 162 4.84 20.15 -3.87
N VAL A 163 5.09 18.87 -4.05
CA VAL A 163 5.78 18.32 -5.23
C VAL A 163 4.76 18.01 -6.31
N GLU A 164 3.61 17.46 -5.91
CA GLU A 164 2.51 17.09 -6.77
C GLU A 164 1.19 17.41 -6.05
N GLY A 165 0.16 17.85 -6.78
CA GLY A 165 -1.12 18.18 -6.17
C GLY A 165 -1.77 19.41 -6.79
N SER A 166 -2.51 19.21 -7.89
CA SER A 166 -3.45 20.20 -8.41
C SER A 166 -4.85 19.60 -8.58
N VAL A 167 -5.37 18.96 -7.53
CA VAL A 167 -6.71 18.36 -7.58
C VAL A 167 -7.60 19.06 -6.56
N ALA A 168 -8.71 19.62 -7.04
CA ALA A 168 -9.76 20.12 -6.17
C ALA A 168 -10.32 18.98 -5.31
N GLY A 169 -10.63 19.27 -4.04
CA GLY A 169 -11.29 18.34 -3.12
C GLY A 169 -10.36 17.57 -2.19
N GLN A 170 -10.96 16.72 -1.35
CA GLN A 170 -10.26 15.88 -0.40
C GLN A 170 -9.80 14.57 -1.05
N GLN A 171 -8.64 14.08 -0.64
CA GLN A 171 -8.06 12.81 -1.10
C GLN A 171 -7.69 11.93 0.09
N ALA A 172 -7.56 10.62 -0.11
CA ALA A 172 -6.99 9.74 0.91
C ALA A 172 -5.49 10.05 1.05
N ILE A 173 -5.09 10.52 2.23
CA ILE A 173 -3.75 11.00 2.55
C ILE A 173 -3.18 10.21 3.71
N ILE A 174 -1.86 9.98 3.64
CA ILE A 174 -1.01 9.64 4.77
C ILE A 174 0.03 10.77 4.88
N ALA A 175 0.10 11.42 6.03
CA ALA A 175 0.95 12.59 6.23
C ALA A 175 1.60 12.64 7.61
N LEU A 176 2.78 13.28 7.67
CA LEU A 176 3.52 13.56 8.88
C LEU A 176 3.55 15.07 9.12
N THR A 177 3.09 15.50 10.29
CA THR A 177 3.20 16.91 10.72
C THR A 177 4.65 17.26 11.06
N SER A 178 4.97 18.56 11.12
CA SER A 178 6.27 19.06 11.60
C SER A 178 6.62 18.59 13.02
N LYS A 179 5.61 18.22 13.80
CA LYS A 179 5.77 17.68 15.15
C LYS A 179 5.93 16.16 15.20
N GLY A 180 5.95 15.50 14.04
CA GLY A 180 6.15 14.06 13.91
C GLY A 180 4.87 13.25 14.15
N ALA A 181 3.69 13.87 14.12
CA ALA A 181 2.42 13.15 14.22
C ALA A 181 2.00 12.61 12.86
N LEU A 182 1.72 11.31 12.79
CA LEU A 182 1.20 10.65 11.59
C LEU A 182 -0.32 10.78 11.55
N ILE A 183 -0.84 11.41 10.50
CA ILE A 183 -2.27 11.50 10.20
C ILE A 183 -2.60 10.66 8.96
N ALA A 184 -3.77 10.02 8.99
CA ALA A 184 -4.29 9.26 7.87
C ALA A 184 -5.81 9.48 7.77
N GLY A 185 -6.32 9.72 6.56
CA GLY A 185 -7.72 10.11 6.36
C GLY A 185 -7.95 10.84 5.05
N THR A 186 -9.09 11.54 4.92
CA THR A 186 -9.36 12.39 3.76
C THR A 186 -9.03 13.85 4.03
N TYR A 187 -8.10 14.42 3.27
CA TYR A 187 -7.67 15.81 3.44
C TYR A 187 -7.51 16.51 2.09
N SER A 188 -7.80 17.81 2.08
CA SER A 188 -7.43 18.75 1.03
C SER A 188 -6.03 19.31 1.29
N LEU A 189 -5.41 19.91 0.27
CA LEU A 189 -4.09 20.53 0.42
C LEU A 189 -4.10 21.64 1.48
N ALA A 190 -5.13 22.49 1.49
CA ALA A 190 -5.25 23.58 2.46
C ALA A 190 -5.35 23.07 3.91
N GLU A 191 -6.04 21.95 4.14
CA GLU A 191 -6.10 21.32 5.47
C GLU A 191 -4.72 20.80 5.90
N LEU A 192 -3.95 20.20 4.99
CA LEU A 192 -2.59 19.73 5.28
C LEU A 192 -1.64 20.88 5.60
N GLU A 193 -1.75 22.00 4.88
CA GLU A 193 -0.97 23.22 5.14
C GLU A 193 -1.30 23.81 6.52
N ALA A 194 -2.59 23.88 6.87
CA ALA A 194 -3.04 24.34 8.19
C ALA A 194 -2.58 23.43 9.33
N LEU A 195 -2.36 22.14 9.06
CA LEU A 195 -1.81 21.17 10.01
C LEU A 195 -0.28 21.14 10.04
N HIS A 196 0.39 22.05 9.32
CA HIS A 196 1.85 22.13 9.23
C HIS A 196 2.51 20.80 8.82
N VAL A 197 1.91 20.13 7.82
CA VAL A 197 2.43 18.88 7.27
C VAL A 197 3.75 19.10 6.53
N THR A 198 4.73 18.24 6.83
CA THR A 198 6.06 18.29 6.21
C THR A 198 6.26 17.17 5.19
N GLN A 199 5.58 16.04 5.36
CA GLN A 199 5.68 14.88 4.48
C GLN A 199 4.26 14.37 4.19
N ALA A 200 3.90 14.13 2.92
CA ALA A 200 2.60 13.56 2.58
C ALA A 200 2.65 12.77 1.27
N LEU A 201 1.78 11.77 1.17
CA LEU A 201 1.48 11.06 -0.06
C LEU A 201 0.00 10.66 -0.08
N SER A 202 -0.57 10.51 -1.27
CA SER A 202 -1.93 10.00 -1.44
C SER A 202 -1.95 8.47 -1.57
N PHE A 203 -2.57 7.81 -0.60
CA PHE A 203 -2.89 6.38 -0.65
C PHE A 203 -3.92 6.01 0.42
N GLY A 204 -4.47 4.81 0.31
CA GLY A 204 -5.39 4.25 1.29
C GLY A 204 -5.59 2.75 1.06
N PRO A 205 -6.49 2.11 1.83
CA PRO A 205 -7.35 2.69 2.86
C PRO A 205 -6.64 2.97 4.21
N VAL A 206 -7.30 3.72 5.09
CA VAL A 206 -6.95 3.72 6.53
C VAL A 206 -7.33 2.36 7.12
N LEU A 207 -6.35 1.68 7.71
CA LEU A 207 -6.55 0.33 8.30
C LEU A 207 -6.97 0.39 9.77
N VAL A 208 -6.33 1.26 10.54
CA VAL A 208 -6.56 1.46 11.98
C VAL A 208 -6.61 2.94 12.25
N GLN A 209 -7.59 3.39 13.06
CA GLN A 209 -7.67 4.77 13.52
C GLN A 209 -8.04 4.79 15.00
N ASN A 210 -7.25 5.52 15.81
CA ASN A 210 -7.44 5.60 17.27
C ASN A 210 -7.53 4.23 17.95
N GLY A 211 -6.74 3.26 17.48
CA GLY A 211 -6.73 1.89 18.00
C GLY A 211 -7.93 1.03 17.61
N GLN A 212 -8.80 1.52 16.72
CA GLN A 212 -9.94 0.76 16.19
C GLN A 212 -9.70 0.38 14.72
N ASP A 213 -9.99 -0.88 14.40
CA ASP A 213 -9.95 -1.38 13.03
C ASP A 213 -10.99 -0.67 12.15
N LYS A 214 -10.59 -0.33 10.93
CA LYS A 214 -11.42 0.36 9.91
C LYS A 214 -11.66 -0.48 8.67
N VAL A 215 -11.06 -1.66 8.62
CA VAL A 215 -11.23 -2.64 7.55
C VAL A 215 -11.57 -3.99 8.15
N GLU A 216 -12.44 -4.74 7.48
CA GLU A 216 -12.75 -6.13 7.82
C GLU A 216 -12.21 -7.06 6.73
N GLY A 217 -11.76 -8.26 7.12
CA GLY A 217 -11.24 -9.26 6.18
C GLY A 217 -10.08 -8.75 5.33
N THR A 218 -10.14 -9.01 4.01
CA THR A 218 -9.12 -8.53 3.05
C THR A 218 -9.32 -7.07 2.63
N GLY A 219 -10.26 -6.35 3.26
CA GLY A 219 -10.64 -5.00 2.87
C GLY A 219 -11.22 -4.90 1.45
N ASN A 220 -11.66 -6.04 0.87
CA ASN A 220 -12.00 -6.20 -0.55
C ASN A 220 -10.83 -5.97 -1.52
N TRP A 221 -9.59 -6.11 -1.07
CA TRP A 221 -8.39 -5.99 -1.92
C TRP A 221 -7.76 -7.34 -2.27
N GLY A 222 -8.26 -8.45 -1.72
CA GLY A 222 -7.70 -9.79 -1.90
C GLY A 222 -6.31 -9.98 -1.29
N TYR A 223 -5.81 -11.21 -1.35
CA TYR A 223 -4.48 -11.57 -0.88
C TYR A 223 -3.40 -11.15 -1.88
N ALA A 224 -2.55 -10.20 -1.50
CA ALA A 224 -1.47 -9.70 -2.33
C ALA A 224 -0.35 -9.12 -1.44
N PRO A 225 0.85 -8.82 -2.00
CA PRO A 225 1.88 -8.11 -1.27
C PRO A 225 1.38 -6.72 -0.88
N ARG A 226 1.65 -6.28 0.36
CA ARG A 226 1.20 -5.00 0.90
C ARG A 226 2.32 -4.27 1.61
N THR A 227 2.27 -2.96 1.52
CA THR A 227 3.06 -2.03 2.35
C THR A 227 2.10 -1.17 3.17
N ALA A 228 2.40 -0.99 4.45
CA ALA A 228 1.64 -0.14 5.34
C ALA A 228 2.56 0.70 6.22
N ILE A 229 2.04 1.85 6.65
CA ILE A 229 2.66 2.71 7.65
C ILE A 229 1.68 2.96 8.79
N GLY A 230 2.18 2.99 10.02
CA GLY A 230 1.42 3.34 11.21
C GLY A 230 2.28 4.07 12.23
N GLN A 231 1.63 4.58 13.28
CA GLN A 231 2.30 5.20 14.42
C GLN A 231 1.65 4.73 15.72
N THR A 232 2.47 4.27 16.67
CA THR A 232 2.04 3.90 18.02
C THR A 232 1.77 5.15 18.86
N ASN A 233 1.11 4.99 20.01
CA ASN A 233 0.79 6.11 20.90
C ASN A 233 2.04 6.84 21.46
N ASP A 234 3.18 6.15 21.54
CA ASP A 234 4.47 6.72 21.98
C ASP A 234 5.24 7.45 20.85
N GLY A 235 4.69 7.50 19.63
CA GLY A 235 5.30 8.19 18.49
C GLY A 235 6.16 7.30 17.59
N THR A 236 6.42 6.04 17.96
CA THR A 236 7.18 5.10 17.13
C THR A 236 6.49 4.88 15.79
N ILE A 237 7.21 5.10 14.68
CA ILE A 237 6.73 4.79 13.33
C ILE A 237 6.90 3.31 13.06
N LEU A 238 5.89 2.71 12.45
CA LEU A 238 5.88 1.34 11.95
C LEU A 238 5.85 1.36 10.43
N LEU A 239 6.83 0.72 9.79
CA LEU A 239 6.77 0.38 8.36
C LEU A 239 6.63 -1.13 8.24
N VAL A 240 5.59 -1.59 7.54
CA VAL A 240 5.27 -3.01 7.39
C VAL A 240 5.26 -3.36 5.91
N VAL A 241 5.96 -4.42 5.53
CA VAL A 241 5.92 -4.98 4.17
C VAL A 241 5.62 -6.46 4.26
N THR A 242 4.71 -6.95 3.41
CA THR A 242 4.31 -8.35 3.28
C THR A 242 4.51 -8.83 1.85
N ASP A 243 4.94 -10.08 1.67
CA ASP A 243 5.21 -10.68 0.35
C ASP A 243 3.94 -11.26 -0.32
N GLY A 244 2.92 -11.63 0.46
CA GLY A 244 1.52 -11.85 0.09
C GLY A 244 1.19 -12.87 -1.01
N ARG A 245 2.19 -13.48 -1.68
CA ARG A 245 2.01 -14.41 -2.81
C ARG A 245 2.70 -15.76 -2.64
N TYR A 246 3.37 -16.00 -1.52
CA TYR A 246 4.08 -17.25 -1.31
C TYR A 246 3.26 -18.21 -0.45
N ILE A 247 3.02 -19.41 -1.00
CA ILE A 247 2.51 -20.56 -0.24
C ILE A 247 3.62 -21.18 0.64
N ASN A 248 4.86 -20.70 0.54
CA ASN A 248 6.02 -21.15 1.32
C ASN A 248 6.97 -19.95 1.56
N GLY A 249 7.11 -19.50 2.81
CA GLY A 249 7.93 -18.34 3.21
C GLY A 249 9.44 -18.44 2.93
N LEU A 250 10.18 -17.44 3.43
CA LEU A 250 11.60 -17.07 3.16
C LEU A 250 12.72 -18.14 3.29
N ASN A 251 12.42 -19.44 3.39
CA ASN A 251 13.43 -20.50 3.41
C ASN A 251 13.64 -21.14 2.03
N ASN A 252 14.12 -20.32 1.08
CA ASN A 252 14.91 -20.76 -0.07
C ASN A 252 16.06 -19.78 -0.29
#